data_AF-A0A2W4XI49-F1
#
_entry.id   AF-A0A2W4XI49-F1
#
_cell.length_a   1.000
_cell.length_b   1.000
_cell.length_c   1.000
_cell.angle_alpha   90.00
_cell.angle_beta   90.00
_cell.angle_gamma   90.00
#
_symmetry.space_group_name_H-M   'P 1'
#
loop_
_entity.id
_entity.type
_entity.pdbx_description
1 polymer ?
#
loop_
_entity_poly.entity_id
_entity_poly.type
_entity_poly.pdbx_seq_one_letter_code
_entity_poly.pdbx_strand_id
1 'polypeptide(L)'
;MSTAYAAPLAVGEDTCMGSSTMGAQAVSFGLSIGTTWQDRNCQRLKNSRQLMALGYQRAATALMCVDEDVRHAMAEAGTPCPSGGVVEASYAPPAPPAQVVYVQEPVAVVVHEEPVTVVEPAPRPTPRRAWRPEDDEK
;
A
#
# COMPACT_ATOMS: atom_id res chain seq x y z
N MET A 1 16.30 4.83 34.74
CA MET A 1 15.29 4.98 33.66
C MET A 1 14.80 3.58 33.30
N SER A 2 13.62 3.20 33.79
CA SER A 2 13.01 1.90 33.50
C SER A 2 12.15 2.06 32.24
N THR A 3 12.67 1.64 31.09
CA THR A 3 11.90 1.61 29.84
C THR A 3 11.24 0.25 29.73
N ALA A 4 9.94 0.17 30.05
CA ALA A 4 9.16 -1.01 29.70
C ALA A 4 8.82 -0.97 28.21
N TYR A 5 9.79 -1.37 27.36
CA TYR A 5 9.51 -1.60 25.95
C TYR A 5 8.77 -2.93 25.84
N ALA A 6 7.46 -2.86 25.58
CA ALA A 6 6.65 -4.04 25.39
C ALA A 6 6.51 -4.32 23.89
N ALA A 7 7.01 -5.47 23.43
CA ALA A 7 6.87 -5.88 22.05
C ALA A 7 5.39 -6.01 21.69
N PRO A 8 4.97 -5.57 20.49
CA PRO A 8 3.60 -5.73 20.09
C PRO A 8 3.38 -7.20 19.68
N LEU A 9 2.30 -7.78 20.20
CA LEU A 9 1.98 -9.21 20.24
C LEU A 9 1.47 -9.74 18.90
N ALA A 10 0.89 -8.87 18.08
CA ALA A 10 0.24 -9.21 16.83
C ALA A 10 0.38 -8.04 15.85
N VAL A 11 1.57 -7.87 15.25
CA VAL A 11 1.81 -6.89 14.18
C VAL A 11 2.61 -7.57 13.10
N GLY A 12 2.22 -7.32 11.86
CA GLY A 12 2.88 -7.86 10.68
C GLY A 12 2.17 -7.35 9.44
N GLU A 13 2.92 -7.21 8.36
CA GLU A 13 2.45 -6.66 7.09
C GLU A 13 1.29 -7.42 6.48
N ASP A 14 1.07 -8.68 6.86
CA ASP A 14 -0.05 -9.53 6.42
C ASP A 14 -1.13 -9.73 7.48
N THR A 15 -0.83 -9.49 8.76
CA THR A 15 -1.87 -9.48 9.80
C THR A 15 -2.55 -8.12 9.88
N CYS A 16 -3.89 -8.11 9.87
CA CYS A 16 -4.68 -6.90 10.11
C CYS A 16 -5.10 -6.80 11.58
N MET A 17 -4.28 -7.34 12.47
CA MET A 17 -4.42 -7.17 13.90
C MET A 17 -3.40 -6.15 14.40
N GLY A 18 -3.80 -5.38 15.39
CA GLY A 18 -2.93 -4.54 16.19
C GLY A 18 -2.97 -5.03 17.64
N SER A 19 -1.94 -4.70 18.39
CA SER A 19 -1.89 -4.99 19.82
C SER A 19 -1.19 -3.86 20.54
N SER A 20 -1.73 -3.49 21.69
CA SER A 20 -1.15 -2.51 22.61
C SER A 20 -0.80 -3.27 23.85
N THR A 21 0.45 -3.12 24.26
CA THR A 21 0.97 -3.77 25.45
C THR A 21 1.49 -2.69 26.38
N MET A 22 1.17 -2.82 27.66
CA MET A 22 1.72 -2.01 28.73
C MET A 22 2.31 -2.95 29.78
N GLY A 23 3.52 -2.64 30.22
CA GLY A 23 4.21 -3.45 31.21
C GLY A 23 4.96 -2.59 32.20
N ALA A 24 5.21 -3.17 33.37
CA ALA A 24 6.10 -2.61 34.37
C ALA A 24 7.10 -3.69 34.78
N GLN A 25 8.36 -3.29 34.96
CA GLN A 25 9.48 -4.19 35.23
C GLN A 25 10.19 -3.75 36.51
N ALA A 26 10.30 -4.66 37.47
CA ALA A 26 11.14 -4.54 38.65
C ALA A 26 12.43 -5.36 38.47
N VAL A 27 13.39 -5.24 39.39
CA VAL A 27 14.71 -5.90 39.29
C VAL A 27 14.62 -7.43 39.17
N SER A 28 13.56 -8.04 39.73
CA SER A 28 13.41 -9.51 39.79
C SER A 28 12.09 -10.05 39.22
N PHE A 29 11.13 -9.21 38.84
CA PHE A 29 9.85 -9.65 38.28
C PHE A 29 9.28 -8.60 37.31
N GLY A 30 8.54 -9.07 36.32
CA GLY A 30 7.87 -8.21 35.33
C GLY A 30 6.44 -8.67 35.11
N LEU A 31 5.54 -7.70 34.96
CA LEU A 31 4.15 -7.94 34.59
C LEU A 31 3.84 -7.13 33.33
N SER A 32 3.23 -7.80 32.36
CA SER A 32 2.81 -7.21 31.10
C SER A 32 1.37 -7.61 30.84
N ILE A 33 0.56 -6.63 30.48
CA ILE A 33 -0.82 -6.82 30.06
C ILE A 33 -0.94 -6.23 28.66
N GLY A 34 -1.62 -6.94 27.77
CA GLY A 34 -1.86 -6.46 26.42
C GLY A 34 -3.24 -6.86 25.94
N THR A 35 -3.77 -6.04 25.04
CA THR A 35 -5.02 -6.33 24.32
C THR A 35 -4.74 -6.36 22.83
N THR A 36 -5.55 -7.13 22.11
CA THR A 36 -5.46 -7.27 20.66
C THR A 36 -6.77 -6.80 20.06
N TRP A 37 -6.69 -6.00 18.99
CA TRP A 37 -7.85 -5.58 18.21
C TRP A 37 -7.59 -5.82 16.72
N GLN A 38 -8.67 -5.90 15.95
CA GLN A 38 -8.60 -6.09 14.52
C GLN A 38 -8.91 -4.77 13.80
N ASP A 39 -8.02 -4.33 12.93
CA ASP A 39 -8.17 -3.10 12.17
C ASP A 39 -8.91 -3.38 10.86
N ARG A 40 -10.10 -2.77 10.71
CA ARG A 40 -10.92 -2.90 9.50
C ARG A 40 -10.43 -2.01 8.36
N ASN A 41 -9.79 -0.88 8.67
CA ASN A 41 -9.20 -0.01 7.65
C ASN A 41 -8.01 -0.71 6.97
N CYS A 42 -7.15 -1.37 7.77
CA CYS A 42 -6.06 -2.20 7.28
C CYS A 42 -6.54 -3.32 6.35
N GLN A 43 -7.60 -4.05 6.75
CA GLN A 43 -8.22 -5.08 5.90
C GLN A 43 -8.69 -4.51 4.57
N ARG A 44 -9.29 -3.33 4.59
CA ARG A 44 -9.83 -2.70 3.38
C ARG A 44 -8.72 -2.26 2.44
N LEU A 45 -7.66 -1.63 2.95
CA LEU A 45 -6.50 -1.25 2.13
C LEU A 45 -5.79 -2.47 1.54
N LYS A 46 -5.60 -3.55 2.32
CA LYS A 46 -5.02 -4.79 1.79
C LYS A 46 -5.91 -5.46 0.76
N ASN A 47 -7.22 -5.54 1.01
CA ASN A 47 -8.18 -6.07 0.05
C ASN A 47 -8.23 -5.24 -1.23
N SER A 48 -8.15 -3.91 -1.16
CA SER A 48 -8.05 -3.06 -2.35
C SER A 48 -6.79 -3.36 -3.15
N ARG A 49 -5.63 -3.54 -2.51
CA ARG A 49 -4.39 -3.92 -3.20
C ARG A 49 -4.49 -5.31 -3.84
N GLN A 50 -5.11 -6.27 -3.14
CA GLN A 50 -5.33 -7.61 -3.68
C GLN A 50 -6.26 -7.57 -4.89
N LEU A 51 -7.35 -6.80 -4.83
CA LEU A 51 -8.25 -6.60 -5.96
C LEU A 51 -7.56 -5.93 -7.15
N MET A 52 -6.68 -4.96 -6.91
CA MET A 52 -5.84 -4.36 -7.97
C MET A 52 -4.95 -5.41 -8.64
N ALA A 53 -4.29 -6.27 -7.85
CA ALA A 53 -3.41 -7.33 -8.36
C ALA A 53 -4.17 -8.40 -9.16
N LEU A 54 -5.42 -8.67 -8.77
CA LEU A 54 -6.33 -9.56 -9.49
C LEU A 54 -6.95 -8.95 -10.76
N GLY A 55 -6.73 -7.66 -11.04
CA GLY A 55 -7.27 -6.97 -12.22
C GLY A 55 -8.62 -6.26 -11.99
N TYR A 56 -9.08 -6.13 -10.75
CA TYR A 56 -10.35 -5.45 -10.44
C TYR A 56 -10.13 -4.00 -10.02
N GLN A 57 -9.62 -3.15 -10.92
CA GLN A 57 -9.27 -1.76 -10.60
C GLN A 57 -10.47 -0.94 -10.08
N ARG A 58 -11.65 -1.04 -10.71
CA ARG A 58 -12.84 -0.29 -10.27
C ARG A 58 -13.34 -0.74 -8.89
N ALA A 59 -13.28 -2.04 -8.59
CA ALA A 59 -13.69 -2.57 -7.29
C ALA A 59 -12.72 -2.16 -6.18
N ALA A 60 -11.41 -2.15 -6.47
CA ALA A 60 -10.39 -1.69 -5.54
C ALA A 60 -10.57 -0.22 -5.16
N THR A 61 -10.83 0.65 -6.14
CA THR A 61 -11.09 2.08 -5.92
C THR A 61 -12.40 2.30 -5.16
N ALA A 62 -13.46 1.54 -5.45
CA ALA A 62 -14.72 1.62 -4.71
C ALA A 62 -14.54 1.33 -3.21
N LEU A 63 -13.67 0.38 -2.85
CA LEU A 63 -13.35 0.09 -1.45
C LEU A 63 -12.58 1.22 -0.75
N MET A 64 -11.73 1.96 -1.47
CA MET A 64 -11.00 3.11 -0.93
C MET A 64 -11.92 4.32 -0.72
N CYS A 65 -12.91 4.49 -1.59
CA CYS A 65 -13.84 5.63 -1.63
C CYS A 65 -14.89 5.73 -0.51
N VAL A 66 -14.84 4.85 0.48
CA VAL A 66 -15.68 5.00 1.69
C VAL A 66 -15.02 5.92 2.71
N ASP A 67 -13.72 6.15 2.59
CA ASP A 67 -13.05 7.19 3.35
C ASP A 67 -13.36 8.55 2.71
N GLU A 68 -13.76 9.51 3.54
CA GLU A 68 -14.11 10.86 3.12
C GLU A 68 -12.89 11.61 2.61
N ASP A 69 -11.71 11.40 3.20
CA ASP A 69 -10.47 12.05 2.77
C ASP A 69 -10.07 11.59 1.38
N VAL A 70 -10.22 10.28 1.11
CA VAL A 70 -9.99 9.71 -0.22
C VAL A 70 -11.02 10.24 -1.21
N ARG A 71 -12.29 10.36 -0.80
CA ARG A 71 -13.35 10.90 -1.67
C ARG A 71 -13.08 12.35 -2.06
N HIS A 72 -12.65 13.18 -1.12
CA HIS A 72 -12.27 14.57 -1.38
C HIS A 72 -11.04 14.66 -2.31
N ALA A 73 -9.98 13.91 -2.03
CA ALA A 73 -8.79 13.88 -2.88
C ALA A 73 -9.11 13.40 -4.31
N MET A 74 -9.98 12.40 -4.46
CA MET A 74 -10.42 11.88 -5.75
C MET A 74 -11.31 12.87 -6.50
N ALA A 75 -12.12 13.67 -5.80
CA ALA A 75 -12.93 14.73 -6.40
C ALA A 75 -12.07 15.90 -6.91
N GLU A 76 -11.07 16.32 -6.13
CA GLU A 76 -10.08 17.34 -6.55
C GLU A 76 -9.23 16.86 -7.74
N ALA A 77 -8.86 15.57 -7.76
CA ALA A 77 -8.16 14.94 -8.87
C ALA A 77 -9.03 14.76 -10.13
N GLY A 78 -10.33 15.08 -10.08
CA GLY A 78 -11.26 14.92 -11.20
C GLY A 78 -11.64 13.46 -11.50
N THR A 79 -11.31 12.52 -10.61
CA THR A 79 -11.63 11.09 -10.73
C THR A 79 -12.70 10.73 -9.70
N PRO A 80 -13.98 11.04 -9.91
CA PRO A 80 -15.01 10.83 -8.90
C PRO A 80 -15.13 9.35 -8.53
N CYS A 81 -15.33 9.11 -7.23
CA CYS A 81 -15.56 7.78 -6.70
C CYS A 81 -16.77 7.09 -7.37
N PRO A 82 -16.70 5.79 -7.68
CA PRO A 82 -17.81 5.07 -8.26
C PRO A 82 -18.96 4.97 -7.26
N SER A 83 -19.95 5.85 -7.42
CA SER A 83 -21.13 5.93 -6.57
C SER A 83 -22.08 4.80 -6.91
N GLY A 84 -22.02 3.70 -6.14
CA GLY A 84 -23.15 2.80 -5.80
C GLY A 84 -24.13 2.34 -6.88
N GLY A 85 -23.80 2.47 -8.16
CA GLY A 85 -24.61 1.94 -9.24
C GLY A 85 -24.33 0.45 -9.33
N VAL A 86 -25.33 -0.37 -9.02
CA VAL A 86 -25.39 -1.76 -9.46
C VAL A 86 -25.07 -1.81 -10.95
N VAL A 87 -23.83 -2.16 -11.28
CA VAL A 87 -23.51 -2.58 -12.64
C VAL A 87 -24.10 -3.98 -12.79
N GLU A 88 -25.29 -4.06 -13.37
CA GLU A 88 -25.80 -5.29 -13.98
C GLU A 88 -24.70 -5.86 -14.86
N ALA A 89 -24.14 -7.01 -14.46
CA ALA A 89 -23.58 -8.10 -15.26
C ALA A 89 -22.78 -7.83 -16.55
N SER A 90 -22.40 -6.60 -16.87
CA SER A 90 -21.76 -6.21 -18.13
C SER A 90 -20.31 -5.78 -17.95
N TYR A 91 -19.83 -5.64 -16.70
CA TYR A 91 -18.40 -5.68 -16.44
C TYR A 91 -17.99 -7.14 -16.35
N ALA A 92 -17.74 -7.76 -17.50
CA ALA A 92 -16.97 -8.98 -17.52
C ALA A 92 -15.68 -8.69 -16.74
N PRO A 93 -15.37 -9.44 -15.67
CA PRO A 93 -14.07 -9.27 -15.01
C PRO A 93 -13.00 -9.34 -16.12
N PRO A 94 -12.00 -8.45 -16.13
CA PRO A 94 -10.89 -8.67 -17.04
C PRO A 94 -10.43 -10.09 -16.76
N ALA A 95 -10.38 -10.91 -17.81
CA ALA A 95 -9.77 -12.23 -17.71
C ALA A 95 -8.45 -12.04 -16.96
N PRO A 96 -8.12 -12.92 -15.99
CA PRO A 96 -6.84 -12.83 -15.28
C PRO A 96 -5.77 -12.60 -16.34
N PRO A 97 -4.80 -11.69 -16.14
CA PRO A 97 -3.87 -11.29 -17.18
C PRO A 97 -3.42 -12.57 -17.85
N ALA A 98 -3.82 -12.75 -19.12
CA ALA A 98 -3.42 -13.90 -19.89
C ALA A 98 -1.91 -13.92 -19.69
N GLN A 99 -1.43 -14.93 -18.99
CA GLN A 99 -0.01 -15.08 -18.76
C GLN A 99 0.53 -14.97 -20.16
N VAL A 100 1.32 -13.93 -20.42
CA VAL A 100 1.97 -13.78 -21.71
C VAL A 100 2.93 -14.97 -21.73
N VAL A 101 2.44 -16.11 -22.21
CA VAL A 101 3.23 -17.23 -22.60
C VAL A 101 3.97 -16.67 -23.79
N TYR A 102 5.18 -16.17 -23.53
CA TYR A 102 6.13 -15.85 -24.57
C TYR A 102 6.28 -17.14 -25.38
N VAL A 103 5.64 -17.18 -26.55
CA VAL A 103 5.89 -18.23 -27.53
C VAL A 103 7.29 -17.93 -28.03
N GLN A 104 8.28 -18.61 -27.45
CA GLN A 104 9.65 -18.51 -27.93
C GLN A 104 9.76 -19.38 -29.17
N GLU A 105 9.51 -18.77 -30.33
CA GLU A 105 9.88 -19.33 -31.63
C GLU A 105 10.85 -18.38 -32.35
N PRO A 106 11.88 -18.92 -33.03
CA PRO A 106 13.21 -18.29 -33.04
C PRO A 106 13.37 -17.33 -34.20
N VAL A 107 13.42 -16.03 -33.91
CA VAL A 107 13.86 -15.03 -34.89
C VAL A 107 15.36 -14.82 -34.70
N ALA A 108 16.14 -15.27 -35.69
CA ALA A 108 17.55 -14.95 -35.81
C ALA A 108 17.69 -13.42 -35.96
N VAL A 109 18.10 -12.75 -34.89
CA VAL A 109 18.47 -11.33 -34.93
C VAL A 109 19.98 -11.25 -34.93
N VAL A 110 20.49 -10.78 -36.06
CA VAL A 110 21.89 -10.47 -36.36
C VAL A 110 22.45 -9.56 -35.26
N VAL A 111 23.62 -9.93 -34.74
CA VAL A 111 24.40 -9.12 -33.80
C VAL A 111 24.91 -7.87 -34.53
N HIS A 112 24.25 -6.74 -34.32
CA HIS A 112 24.90 -5.44 -34.52
C HIS A 112 25.54 -5.03 -33.21
N GLU A 113 26.86 -5.18 -33.14
CA GLU A 113 27.68 -4.58 -32.10
C GLU A 113 27.89 -3.11 -32.47
N GLU A 114 27.11 -2.23 -31.84
CA GLU A 114 27.37 -0.79 -31.82
C GLU A 114 27.71 -0.35 -30.39
N PRO A 115 28.73 0.50 -30.21
CA PRO A 115 29.39 0.71 -28.93
C PRO A 115 28.50 1.39 -27.90
N VAL A 116 28.47 0.82 -26.70
CA VAL A 116 27.79 1.35 -25.51
C VAL A 116 28.32 2.75 -25.20
N THR A 117 27.52 3.77 -25.47
CA THR A 117 27.75 5.10 -24.90
C THR A 117 27.27 5.11 -23.46
N VAL A 118 28.18 5.39 -22.54
CA VAL A 118 27.92 5.50 -21.10
C VAL A 118 26.99 6.69 -20.89
N VAL A 119 25.74 6.42 -20.53
CA VAL A 119 24.81 7.47 -20.08
C VAL A 119 25.19 7.85 -18.65
N GLU A 120 25.56 9.12 -18.45
CA GLU A 120 25.84 9.70 -17.13
C GLU A 120 24.58 9.62 -16.24
N PRO A 121 24.70 9.25 -14.95
CA PRO A 121 23.54 9.11 -14.07
C PRO A 121 22.85 10.46 -13.83
N ALA A 122 21.53 10.48 -14.00
CA ALA A 122 20.68 11.63 -13.76
C ALA A 122 20.90 12.24 -12.36
N PRO A 123 20.84 13.57 -12.20
CA PRO A 123 21.02 14.22 -10.91
C PRO A 123 19.93 13.79 -9.93
N ARG A 124 20.35 13.46 -8.70
CA ARG A 124 19.45 13.06 -7.61
C ARG A 124 18.40 14.17 -7.35
N PRO A 125 17.12 13.82 -7.17
CA PRO A 125 16.13 14.79 -6.75
C PRO A 125 16.54 15.39 -5.41
N THR A 126 16.63 16.72 -5.35
CA THR A 126 16.87 17.44 -4.10
C THR A 126 15.75 17.13 -3.12
N PRO A 127 16.05 16.83 -1.84
CA PRO A 127 15.01 16.61 -0.86
C PRO A 127 14.15 17.87 -0.73
N ARG A 128 12.87 17.75 -1.11
CA ARG A 128 11.86 18.74 -0.73
C ARG A 128 11.88 18.80 0.79
N ARG A 129 12.01 20.01 1.35
CA ARG A 129 12.04 20.22 2.81
C ARG A 129 10.85 19.49 3.43
N ALA A 130 11.13 18.58 4.35
CA ALA A 130 10.11 17.98 5.18
C ALA A 130 9.39 19.12 5.94
N TRP A 131 8.06 19.06 5.94
CA TRP A 131 7.22 19.99 6.70
C TRP A 131 7.60 19.93 8.18
N ARG A 132 7.86 21.09 8.80
CA ARG A 132 8.25 21.20 10.22
C ARG A 132 7.11 21.94 10.95
N PRO A 133 6.63 21.42 12.09
CA PRO A 133 5.50 22.01 12.81
C PRO A 133 5.76 23.41 13.41
N GLU A 134 7.00 23.92 13.38
CA GLU A 134 7.35 25.28 13.84
C GLU A 134 6.97 26.41 12.85
N ASP A 135 6.55 26.09 11.62
CA ASP A 135 6.23 27.10 10.61
C ASP A 135 4.79 27.68 10.72
N ASP A 136 3.98 27.21 11.69
CA ASP A 136 2.57 27.61 11.90
C ASP A 136 2.35 28.67 13.01
N GLU A 137 3.41 29.14 13.69
CA GLU A 137 3.30 30.08 14.82
C GLU A 137 3.81 31.50 14.49
N LYS A 138 3.27 32.10 13.41
CA LYS A 138 3.36 33.55 13.19
C LYS A 138 2.11 34.17 12.55
#